data_AF-A0A1W9QJE3-F1
#
_entry.id   AF-A0A1W9QJE3-F1
#
_cell.length_a   1.000
_cell.length_b   1.000
_cell.length_c   1.000
_cell.angle_alpha   90.00
_cell.angle_beta   90.00
_cell.angle_gamma   90.00
#
_symmetry.space_group_name_H-M   'P 1'
#
loop_
_entity.id
_entity.type
_entity.pdbx_description
1 polymer ?
#
loop_
_entity_poly.entity_id
_entity_poly.type
_entity_poly.pdbx_seq_one_letter_code
_entity_poly.pdbx_strand_id
1 'polypeptide(L)'
;MINERKYIKALRELKRILDKAGVRYWLDMGTLLGAIREGRFIPWDIDIDLGILFDEFEKLKRCLPLFKEKKFGVRFKSNFTITLKKNNILLDIYLYRIKSNKAWRFEYYSGSKISAILERIVDATYYKALTRNKILDKRSCPSILKLIGGFLLKIWKFCGGKSFLCIVPKQFYENLGSIVFYDMKFNTPSPVKKYLLYRYGSNWHKPNADYNSLVDDRAMDRKGMTSIIEGQKGKMEEIENRIFKKFDELKDQKIVTEIIEDSDFMLKEVLSFLDASANQKIVDIGCGKGRFCRKLRDKGFNVTGVEPSKELIEIAIKNNKDIKFIQASATNLPFRNNTFDFLICVEVLEHIPDTERAVKEMMRVLKEGGRFIIIDKNIFSLHFKYFIPTLLWKFFLEITNRWMYPKDFPFREKYFIPLRLNRLLKKYCLCAKTKFIRHQFKNKNRHLLKKGGLSIHNMVSSLLHRVLPFLDFFVVWTGTK
;
A
#
# COMPACT_ATOMS: atom_id res chain seq x y z
N MET A 1 8.16 18.93 -34.35
CA MET A 1 6.78 19.00 -34.87
C MET A 1 6.43 17.68 -35.55
N ILE A 2 5.21 17.18 -35.33
CA ILE A 2 4.75 15.92 -35.93
C ILE A 2 4.68 15.97 -37.45
N ASN A 3 4.92 14.82 -38.09
CA ASN A 3 4.55 14.63 -39.49
C ASN A 3 3.12 14.10 -39.53
N GLU A 4 2.16 15.03 -39.55
CA GLU A 4 0.73 14.77 -39.43
C GLU A 4 0.23 13.72 -40.44
N ARG A 5 0.69 13.78 -41.70
CA ARG A 5 0.33 12.78 -42.74
C ARG A 5 0.73 11.36 -42.34
N LYS A 6 1.90 11.17 -41.73
CA LYS A 6 2.34 9.84 -41.24
C LYS A 6 1.50 9.37 -40.05
N TYR A 7 1.11 10.27 -39.15
CA TYR A 7 0.24 9.97 -38.01
C TYR A 7 -1.15 9.55 -38.46
N ILE A 8 -1.76 10.29 -39.40
CA ILE A 8 -3.06 9.95 -39.99
C ILE A 8 -3.01 8.55 -40.63
N LYS A 9 -1.96 8.24 -41.39
CA LYS A 9 -1.80 6.92 -42.02
C LYS A 9 -1.69 5.80 -40.98
N ALA A 10 -0.90 6.00 -39.92
CA ALA A 10 -0.76 5.02 -38.84
C ALA A 10 -2.06 4.81 -38.07
N LEU A 11 -2.76 5.90 -37.71
CA LEU A 11 -4.05 5.86 -37.03
C LEU A 11 -5.11 5.14 -37.87
N ARG A 12 -5.19 5.43 -39.17
CA ARG A 12 -6.13 4.79 -40.10
C ARG A 12 -5.92 3.29 -40.20
N GLU A 13 -4.67 2.85 -40.25
CA GLU A 13 -4.34 1.43 -40.31
C GLU A 13 -4.65 0.72 -38.99
N LEU A 14 -4.32 1.34 -37.85
CA LEU A 14 -4.69 0.82 -36.53
C LEU A 14 -6.21 0.69 -36.39
N LYS A 15 -6.96 1.73 -36.76
CA LYS A 15 -8.43 1.73 -36.77
C LYS A 15 -8.99 0.55 -37.55
N ARG A 16 -8.53 0.32 -38.78
CA ARG A 16 -9.01 -0.79 -39.62
C ARG A 16 -8.82 -2.15 -38.93
N ILE A 17 -7.69 -2.35 -38.24
CA ILE A 17 -7.41 -3.59 -37.52
C ILE A 17 -8.37 -3.75 -36.33
N LEU A 18 -8.52 -2.70 -35.52
CA LEU A 18 -9.36 -2.73 -34.31
C LEU A 18 -10.85 -2.88 -34.65
N ASP A 19 -11.33 -2.17 -35.67
CA ASP A 19 -12.71 -2.24 -36.14
C ASP A 19 -13.03 -3.64 -36.68
N LYS A 20 -12.13 -4.23 -37.49
CA LYS A 20 -12.29 -5.60 -38.01
C LYS A 20 -12.36 -6.64 -36.89
N ALA A 21 -11.66 -6.40 -35.78
CA ALA A 21 -11.67 -7.27 -34.61
C ALA A 21 -12.83 -6.99 -33.63
N GLY A 22 -13.67 -5.97 -33.91
CA GLY A 22 -14.79 -5.58 -33.05
C GLY A 22 -14.35 -5.10 -31.66
N VAL A 23 -13.14 -4.54 -31.56
CA VAL A 23 -12.62 -3.96 -30.31
C VAL A 23 -13.34 -2.64 -30.05
N ARG A 24 -13.92 -2.47 -28.87
CA ARG A 24 -14.48 -1.18 -28.44
C ARG A 24 -13.38 -0.31 -27.84
N TYR A 25 -13.01 0.77 -28.55
CA TYR A 25 -11.98 1.73 -28.14
C TYR A 25 -12.45 3.18 -28.36
N TRP A 26 -11.77 4.14 -27.74
CA TRP A 26 -12.02 5.59 -27.92
C TRP A 26 -10.70 6.35 -28.15
N LEU A 27 -10.78 7.55 -28.74
CA LEU A 27 -9.65 8.50 -28.69
C LEU A 27 -9.46 8.95 -27.25
N ASP A 28 -8.25 8.88 -26.72
CA ASP A 28 -7.94 9.28 -25.35
C ASP A 28 -6.88 10.40 -25.32
N MET A 29 -6.63 10.95 -24.13
CA MET A 29 -5.50 11.84 -23.83
C MET A 29 -5.33 13.01 -24.83
N GLY A 30 -4.08 13.32 -25.21
CA GLY A 30 -3.72 14.39 -26.13
C GLY A 30 -4.34 14.21 -27.52
N THR A 31 -4.53 12.96 -27.96
CA THR A 31 -5.21 12.68 -29.23
C THR A 31 -6.68 13.13 -29.21
N LEU A 32 -7.44 12.81 -28.15
CA LEU A 32 -8.81 13.30 -27.99
C LEU A 32 -8.85 14.82 -27.81
N LEU A 33 -7.95 15.36 -26.98
CA LEU A 33 -7.89 16.79 -26.70
C LEU A 33 -7.63 17.57 -27.99
N GLY A 34 -6.68 17.14 -28.82
CA GLY A 34 -6.40 17.72 -30.13
C GLY A 34 -7.61 17.63 -31.05
N ALA A 35 -8.23 16.45 -31.16
CA ALA A 35 -9.40 16.24 -32.00
C ALA A 35 -10.58 17.17 -31.63
N ILE A 36 -10.81 17.43 -30.35
CA ILE A 36 -11.90 18.30 -29.88
C ILE A 36 -11.52 19.80 -29.89
N ARG A 37 -10.30 20.15 -29.45
CA ARG A 37 -9.88 21.55 -29.27
C ARG A 37 -9.37 22.17 -30.56
N GLU A 38 -8.59 21.44 -31.32
CA GLU A 38 -7.86 21.95 -32.49
C GLU A 38 -8.40 21.41 -33.81
N GLY A 39 -9.23 20.36 -33.78
CA GLY A 39 -9.66 19.66 -34.99
C GLY A 39 -8.54 18.88 -35.68
N ARG A 40 -7.38 18.75 -35.02
CA ARG A 40 -6.16 18.11 -35.52
C ARG A 40 -5.33 17.53 -34.37
N PHE A 41 -4.27 16.79 -34.69
CA PHE A 41 -3.27 16.40 -33.69
C PHE A 41 -2.58 17.64 -33.09
N ILE A 42 -2.29 17.60 -31.79
CA ILE A 42 -1.55 18.67 -31.12
C ILE A 42 -0.11 18.70 -31.68
N PRO A 43 0.42 19.86 -32.14
CA PRO A 43 1.68 19.91 -32.91
C PRO A 43 2.94 19.38 -32.21
N TRP A 44 2.95 19.42 -30.87
CA TRP A 44 4.05 18.97 -30.01
C TRP A 44 3.78 17.62 -29.34
N ASP A 45 2.63 17.01 -29.56
CA ASP A 45 2.28 15.70 -29.00
C ASP A 45 2.91 14.60 -29.87
N ILE A 46 3.61 13.65 -29.24
CA ILE A 46 4.56 12.76 -29.95
C ILE A 46 4.06 11.32 -30.11
N ASP A 47 2.83 11.07 -29.69
CA ASP A 47 2.20 9.76 -29.75
C ASP A 47 0.71 9.87 -30.09
N ILE A 48 0.08 8.70 -30.23
CA ILE A 48 -1.34 8.56 -30.51
C ILE A 48 -1.93 7.70 -29.41
N ASP A 49 -2.92 8.24 -28.71
CA ASP A 49 -3.48 7.63 -27.53
C ASP A 49 -4.90 7.13 -27.78
N LEU A 50 -5.10 5.83 -27.55
CA LEU A 50 -6.41 5.20 -27.52
C LEU A 50 -6.68 4.60 -26.13
N GLY A 51 -7.94 4.56 -25.74
CA GLY A 51 -8.38 3.85 -24.54
C GLY A 51 -9.24 2.65 -24.88
N ILE A 52 -9.10 1.57 -24.12
CA ILE A 52 -10.03 0.44 -24.08
C ILE A 52 -10.39 0.08 -22.64
N LEU A 53 -11.54 -0.56 -22.46
CA LEU A 53 -11.83 -1.26 -21.22
C LEU A 53 -11.09 -2.61 -21.20
N PHE A 54 -10.70 -3.06 -20.02
CA PHE A 54 -9.88 -4.27 -19.86
C PHE A 54 -10.59 -5.56 -20.31
N ASP A 55 -11.92 -5.59 -20.34
CA ASP A 55 -12.72 -6.69 -20.88
C ASP A 55 -12.57 -6.87 -22.41
N GLU A 56 -12.27 -5.80 -23.14
CA GLU A 56 -11.98 -5.82 -24.58
C GLU A 56 -10.58 -6.38 -24.90
N PHE A 57 -9.75 -6.65 -23.88
CA PHE A 57 -8.37 -7.07 -24.05
C PHE A 57 -8.22 -8.37 -24.87
N GLU A 58 -9.13 -9.33 -24.72
CA GLU A 58 -9.07 -10.59 -25.47
C GLU A 58 -9.28 -10.37 -26.97
N LYS A 59 -10.16 -9.43 -27.36
CA LYS A 59 -10.35 -9.06 -28.77
C LYS A 59 -9.09 -8.36 -29.32
N LEU A 60 -8.50 -7.46 -28.52
CA LEU A 60 -7.24 -6.80 -28.89
C LEU A 60 -6.09 -7.80 -29.04
N LYS A 61 -6.01 -8.82 -28.19
CA LYS A 61 -5.00 -9.88 -28.26
C LYS A 61 -5.07 -10.67 -29.56
N ARG A 62 -6.28 -10.89 -30.10
CA ARG A 62 -6.46 -11.53 -31.42
C ARG A 62 -5.89 -10.69 -32.58
N CYS A 63 -5.65 -9.40 -32.37
CA CYS A 63 -5.03 -8.52 -33.37
C CYS A 63 -3.51 -8.66 -33.44
N LEU A 64 -2.85 -9.34 -32.50
CA LEU A 64 -1.38 -9.43 -32.44
C LEU A 64 -0.72 -9.95 -33.73
N PRO A 65 -1.23 -11.02 -34.38
CA PRO A 65 -0.68 -11.48 -35.65
C PRO A 65 -0.78 -10.42 -36.74
N LEU A 66 -1.93 -9.73 -36.81
CA LEU A 66 -2.17 -8.65 -37.79
C LEU A 66 -1.27 -7.44 -37.54
N PHE A 67 -1.03 -7.07 -36.29
CA PHE A 67 -0.06 -6.02 -35.96
C PHE A 67 1.34 -6.37 -36.49
N LYS A 68 1.78 -7.62 -36.31
CA LYS A 68 3.07 -8.10 -36.84
C LYS A 68 3.10 -8.09 -38.37
N GLU A 69 2.05 -8.60 -39.02
CA GLU A 69 1.90 -8.58 -40.49
C GLU A 69 2.00 -7.16 -41.05
N LYS A 70 1.33 -6.22 -40.38
CA LYS A 70 1.35 -4.78 -40.71
C LYS A 70 2.59 -4.05 -40.16
N LYS A 71 3.63 -4.76 -39.74
CA LYS A 71 4.93 -4.22 -39.29
C LYS A 71 4.84 -3.26 -38.09
N PHE A 72 3.87 -3.45 -37.21
CA PHE A 72 3.86 -2.81 -35.89
C PHE A 72 4.77 -3.59 -34.94
N GLY A 73 5.71 -2.90 -34.31
CA GLY A 73 6.38 -3.42 -33.12
C GLY A 73 5.42 -3.35 -31.94
N VAL A 74 5.24 -4.43 -31.19
CA VAL A 74 4.31 -4.50 -30.06
C VAL A 74 5.07 -4.63 -28.76
N ARG A 75 4.73 -3.79 -27.77
CA ARG A 75 5.27 -3.86 -26.41
C ARG A 75 4.13 -3.79 -25.40
N PHE A 76 4.13 -4.73 -24.45
CA PHE A 76 3.22 -4.71 -23.31
C PHE A 76 3.96 -4.13 -22.10
N LYS A 77 3.37 -3.11 -21.49
CA LYS A 77 3.89 -2.48 -20.28
C LYS A 77 3.13 -3.02 -19.06
N SER A 78 3.81 -3.11 -17.93
CA SER A 78 3.25 -3.56 -16.64
C SER A 78 2.30 -2.54 -16.00
N ASN A 79 2.19 -1.33 -16.56
CA ASN A 79 1.26 -0.27 -16.16
C ASN A 79 -0.13 -0.36 -16.84
N PHE A 80 -0.44 -1.46 -17.52
CA PHE A 80 -1.67 -1.64 -18.33
C PHE A 80 -1.72 -0.80 -19.61
N THR A 81 -0.60 -0.75 -20.33
CA THR A 81 -0.51 -0.10 -21.66
C THR A 81 0.05 -1.09 -22.68
N ILE A 82 -0.50 -1.06 -23.90
CA ILE A 82 0.13 -1.67 -25.07
C ILE A 82 0.66 -0.55 -25.96
N THR A 83 1.97 -0.50 -26.13
CA THR A 83 2.63 0.42 -27.06
C THR A 83 2.87 -0.28 -28.38
N LEU A 84 2.29 0.27 -29.44
CA LEU A 84 2.59 -0.09 -30.82
C LEU A 84 3.59 0.93 -31.38
N LYS A 85 4.64 0.47 -32.06
CA LYS A 85 5.59 1.33 -32.75
C LYS A 85 5.55 1.06 -34.25
N LYS A 86 5.38 2.11 -35.06
CA LYS A 86 5.46 2.01 -36.52
C LYS A 86 6.07 3.27 -37.10
N ASN A 87 7.11 3.12 -37.93
CA ASN A 87 7.78 4.25 -38.59
C ASN A 87 8.15 5.40 -37.63
N ASN A 88 8.66 5.06 -36.43
CA ASN A 88 8.98 5.97 -35.32
C ASN A 88 7.80 6.72 -34.68
N ILE A 89 6.57 6.34 -35.01
CA ILE A 89 5.35 6.79 -34.32
C ILE A 89 5.04 5.78 -33.21
N LEU A 90 4.72 6.30 -32.03
CA LEU A 90 4.21 5.53 -30.91
C LEU A 90 2.68 5.64 -30.89
N LEU A 91 2.01 4.50 -30.74
CA LEU A 91 0.57 4.44 -30.52
C LEU A 91 0.33 3.66 -29.23
N ASP A 92 -0.12 4.35 -28.20
CA ASP A 92 -0.39 3.77 -26.89
C ASP A 92 -1.88 3.44 -26.77
N ILE A 93 -2.16 2.19 -26.43
CA ILE A 93 -3.51 1.72 -26.10
C ILE A 93 -3.53 1.50 -24.59
N TYR A 94 -4.27 2.35 -23.88
CA TYR A 94 -4.44 2.27 -22.43
C TYR A 94 -5.59 1.34 -22.05
N LEU A 95 -5.34 0.42 -21.13
CA LEU A 95 -6.34 -0.53 -20.66
C LEU A 95 -6.87 -0.07 -19.30
N TYR A 96 -8.10 0.43 -19.28
CA TYR A 96 -8.78 0.85 -18.06
C TYR A 96 -9.53 -0.32 -17.43
N ARG A 97 -9.33 -0.52 -16.13
CA ARG A 97 -10.10 -1.47 -15.33
C ARG A 97 -11.22 -0.75 -14.61
N ILE A 98 -12.39 -1.38 -14.55
CA ILE A 98 -13.49 -0.86 -13.76
C ILE A 98 -13.43 -1.45 -12.35
N LYS A 99 -13.61 -0.58 -11.34
CA LYS A 99 -13.89 -0.99 -9.96
C LYS A 99 -14.85 0.01 -9.34
N SER A 100 -16.00 -0.47 -8.86
CA SER A 100 -17.09 0.38 -8.39
C SER A 100 -17.50 1.39 -9.49
N ASN A 101 -17.54 2.69 -9.19
CA ASN A 101 -17.88 3.77 -10.13
C ASN A 101 -16.65 4.41 -10.80
N LYS A 102 -15.47 3.77 -10.75
CA LYS A 102 -14.20 4.33 -11.25
C LYS A 102 -13.55 3.41 -12.27
N ALA A 103 -13.12 3.99 -13.38
CA ALA A 103 -12.21 3.41 -14.34
C ALA A 103 -10.78 3.83 -13.99
N TRP A 104 -9.83 2.89 -13.96
CA TRP A 104 -8.49 3.19 -13.50
C TRP A 104 -7.40 2.40 -14.24
N ARG A 105 -6.21 2.98 -14.26
CA ARG A 105 -4.96 2.37 -14.76
C ARG A 105 -3.74 2.91 -14.01
N PHE A 106 -2.59 2.27 -14.14
CA PHE A 106 -1.35 2.77 -13.56
C PHE A 106 -0.61 3.67 -14.54
N GLU A 107 0.11 4.65 -14.00
CA GLU A 107 1.12 5.43 -14.72
C GLU A 107 2.46 5.28 -14.00
N TYR A 108 3.51 4.93 -14.74
CA TYR A 108 4.84 4.66 -14.16
C TYR A 108 5.82 5.74 -14.58
N TYR A 109 6.65 6.16 -13.63
CA TYR A 109 7.71 7.13 -13.85
C TYR A 109 9.01 6.59 -13.30
N SER A 110 9.99 6.40 -14.17
CA SER A 110 11.33 5.96 -13.80
C SER A 110 12.22 7.17 -13.51
N GLY A 111 12.47 7.44 -12.23
CA GLY A 111 13.30 8.57 -11.78
C GLY A 111 14.82 8.36 -11.92
N SER A 112 15.26 7.21 -12.44
CA SER A 112 16.69 6.88 -12.64
C SER A 112 16.89 5.87 -13.77
N LYS A 113 18.10 5.82 -14.35
CA LYS A 113 18.48 4.80 -15.36
C LYS A 113 18.28 3.37 -14.83
N ILE A 114 18.55 3.14 -13.54
CA ILE A 114 18.37 1.83 -12.89
C ILE A 114 16.89 1.48 -12.82
N SER A 115 16.04 2.42 -12.40
CA SER A 115 14.58 2.20 -12.39
C SER A 115 14.05 1.91 -13.80
N ALA A 116 14.55 2.57 -14.84
CA ALA A 116 14.15 2.28 -16.22
C ALA A 116 14.53 0.87 -16.68
N ILE A 117 15.70 0.35 -16.27
CA ILE A 117 16.11 -1.03 -16.57
C ILE A 117 15.23 -2.03 -15.82
N LEU A 118 14.99 -1.79 -14.52
CA LEU A 118 14.13 -2.64 -13.71
C LEU A 118 12.69 -2.68 -14.23
N GLU A 119 12.16 -1.55 -14.69
CA GLU A 119 10.85 -1.46 -15.33
C GLU A 119 10.77 -2.38 -16.56
N ARG A 120 11.79 -2.37 -17.43
CA ARG A 120 11.86 -3.28 -18.60
C ARG A 120 11.89 -4.75 -18.19
N ILE A 121 12.56 -5.09 -17.10
CA ILE A 121 12.58 -6.46 -16.57
C ILE A 121 11.19 -6.84 -16.05
N VAL A 122 10.54 -5.95 -15.29
CA VAL A 122 9.16 -6.14 -14.81
C VAL A 122 8.21 -6.33 -15.99
N ASP A 123 8.29 -5.48 -17.01
CA ASP A 123 7.48 -5.57 -18.23
C ASP A 123 7.65 -6.93 -18.93
N ALA A 124 8.89 -7.41 -19.05
CA ALA A 124 9.17 -8.72 -19.63
C ALA A 124 8.56 -9.88 -18.81
N THR A 125 8.59 -9.79 -17.47
CA THR A 125 7.94 -10.79 -16.61
C THR A 125 6.41 -10.74 -16.73
N TYR A 126 5.82 -9.55 -16.81
CA TYR A 126 4.37 -9.36 -16.94
C TYR A 126 3.88 -9.82 -18.32
N TYR A 127 4.63 -9.53 -19.38
CA TYR A 127 4.37 -9.98 -20.75
C TYR A 127 4.31 -11.50 -20.86
N LYS A 128 5.29 -12.24 -20.30
CA LYS A 128 5.28 -13.71 -20.28
C LYS A 128 4.08 -14.29 -19.53
N ALA A 129 3.59 -13.59 -18.52
CA ALA A 129 2.44 -14.03 -17.72
C ALA A 129 1.08 -13.68 -18.36
N LEU A 130 0.98 -12.56 -19.08
CA LEU A 130 -0.20 -12.14 -19.85
C LEU A 130 -0.42 -13.00 -21.10
N THR A 131 0.64 -13.29 -21.85
CA THR A 131 0.56 -14.06 -23.11
C THR A 131 0.17 -15.52 -22.88
N ARG A 132 0.54 -16.11 -21.73
CA ARG A 132 0.19 -17.48 -21.32
C ARG A 132 -1.22 -17.65 -20.72
N ASN A 133 -2.14 -16.69 -20.88
CA ASN A 133 -3.53 -16.71 -20.33
C ASN A 133 -3.63 -16.80 -18.79
N LYS A 134 -2.59 -16.41 -18.03
CA LYS A 134 -2.53 -16.67 -16.58
C LYS A 134 -2.83 -15.47 -15.66
N ILE A 135 -2.88 -14.25 -16.19
CA ILE A 135 -3.13 -13.03 -15.38
C ILE A 135 -4.63 -12.66 -15.32
N LEU A 136 -5.46 -13.23 -16.20
CA LEU A 136 -6.86 -12.82 -16.38
C LEU A 136 -7.80 -13.32 -15.28
N ASP A 137 -7.38 -14.32 -14.51
CA ASP A 137 -8.05 -14.74 -13.29
C ASP A 137 -7.07 -14.63 -12.11
N LYS A 138 -7.53 -14.10 -10.98
CA LYS A 138 -6.75 -14.04 -9.73
C LYS A 138 -6.19 -15.41 -9.36
N ARG A 139 -6.86 -16.50 -9.77
CA ARG A 139 -6.55 -17.90 -9.46
C ARG A 139 -5.46 -18.53 -10.33
N SER A 140 -5.14 -18.01 -11.51
CA SER A 140 -4.48 -18.83 -12.56
C SER A 140 -3.01 -18.51 -12.87
N CYS A 141 -2.37 -17.58 -12.15
CA CYS A 141 -0.92 -17.34 -12.30
C CYS A 141 -0.14 -18.13 -11.25
N PRO A 142 0.90 -18.90 -11.63
CA PRO A 142 1.78 -19.51 -10.64
C PRO A 142 2.31 -18.43 -9.72
N SER A 143 2.10 -18.63 -8.43
CA SER A 143 2.35 -17.67 -7.34
C SER A 143 3.71 -17.01 -7.45
N ILE A 144 4.73 -17.73 -7.93
CA ILE A 144 6.11 -17.30 -7.99
C ILE A 144 6.39 -16.15 -8.98
N LEU A 145 5.77 -16.13 -10.17
CA LEU A 145 6.00 -15.04 -11.15
C LEU A 145 5.33 -13.74 -10.72
N LYS A 146 4.14 -13.81 -10.09
CA LYS A 146 3.50 -12.67 -9.43
C LYS A 146 4.37 -12.14 -8.28
N LEU A 147 5.01 -13.04 -7.54
CA LEU A 147 5.85 -12.71 -6.39
C LEU A 147 7.16 -12.05 -6.81
N ILE A 148 7.82 -12.58 -7.86
CA ILE A 148 9.01 -11.98 -8.48
C ILE A 148 8.66 -10.61 -9.06
N GLY A 149 7.59 -10.48 -9.85
CA GLY A 149 7.17 -9.20 -10.42
C GLY A 149 6.83 -8.15 -9.34
N GLY A 150 6.11 -8.56 -8.28
CA GLY A 150 5.80 -7.70 -7.14
C GLY A 150 7.03 -7.30 -6.32
N PHE A 151 8.01 -8.19 -6.19
CA PHE A 151 9.29 -7.91 -5.53
C PHE A 151 10.14 -6.95 -6.36
N LEU A 152 10.27 -7.19 -7.66
CA LEU A 152 10.96 -6.31 -8.60
C LEU A 152 10.33 -4.91 -8.64
N LEU A 153 8.99 -4.80 -8.58
CA LEU A 153 8.31 -3.51 -8.46
C LEU A 153 8.63 -2.77 -7.15
N LYS A 154 8.85 -3.49 -6.04
CA LYS A 154 9.30 -2.87 -4.77
C LYS A 154 10.73 -2.35 -4.89
N ILE A 155 11.64 -3.12 -5.52
CA ILE A 155 13.01 -2.67 -5.80
C ILE A 155 12.99 -1.47 -6.75
N TRP A 156 12.18 -1.52 -7.81
CA TRP A 156 12.00 -0.41 -8.74
C TRP A 156 11.58 0.88 -8.02
N LYS A 157 10.61 0.79 -7.09
CA LYS A 157 10.22 1.93 -6.25
C LYS A 157 11.34 2.43 -5.35
N PHE A 158 12.12 1.51 -4.78
CA PHE A 158 13.28 1.86 -3.96
C PHE A 158 14.35 2.61 -4.78
N CYS A 159 14.56 2.23 -6.04
CA CYS A 159 15.48 2.89 -6.97
C CYS A 159 14.94 4.19 -7.59
N GLY A 160 13.91 4.80 -7.00
CA GLY A 160 13.34 6.08 -7.43
C GLY A 160 12.16 5.97 -8.41
N GLY A 161 11.67 4.75 -8.69
CA GLY A 161 10.45 4.54 -9.46
C GLY A 161 9.21 5.07 -8.73
N LYS A 162 8.35 5.81 -9.43
CA LYS A 162 7.09 6.34 -8.91
C LYS A 162 5.93 5.78 -9.72
N SER A 163 4.91 5.26 -9.05
CA SER A 163 3.68 4.80 -9.68
C SER A 163 2.52 5.67 -9.24
N PHE A 164 1.78 6.22 -10.19
CA PHE A 164 0.55 6.98 -9.97
C PHE A 164 -0.65 6.21 -10.50
N LEU A 165 -1.84 6.63 -10.09
CA LEU A 165 -3.08 6.00 -10.51
C LEU A 165 -3.87 7.02 -11.32
N CYS A 166 -4.12 6.73 -12.59
CA CYS A 166 -5.04 7.52 -13.39
C CYS A 166 -6.45 6.98 -13.11
N ILE A 167 -7.36 7.85 -12.66
CA ILE A 167 -8.72 7.51 -12.23
C ILE A 167 -9.69 8.44 -12.93
N VAL A 168 -10.67 7.86 -13.59
CA VAL A 168 -11.75 8.58 -14.27
C VAL A 168 -13.09 7.96 -13.83
N PRO A 169 -14.14 8.77 -13.60
CA PRO A 169 -15.48 8.26 -13.36
C PRO A 169 -15.94 7.32 -14.48
N LYS A 170 -16.40 6.12 -14.11
CA LYS A 170 -16.81 5.06 -15.06
C LYS A 170 -17.86 5.56 -16.06
N GLN A 171 -18.77 6.44 -15.61
CA GLN A 171 -19.85 7.02 -16.42
C GLN A 171 -19.37 7.59 -17.76
N PHE A 172 -18.14 8.11 -17.84
CA PHE A 172 -17.59 8.65 -19.08
C PHE A 172 -17.38 7.59 -20.17
N TYR A 173 -17.28 6.32 -19.78
CA TYR A 173 -16.98 5.20 -20.67
C TYR A 173 -18.17 4.24 -20.89
N GLU A 174 -19.27 4.39 -20.14
CA GLU A 174 -20.45 3.51 -20.27
C GLU A 174 -21.15 3.72 -21.62
N ASN A 175 -21.48 4.98 -21.92
CA ASN A 175 -22.16 5.39 -23.15
C ASN A 175 -21.25 6.31 -23.96
N LEU A 176 -20.34 5.73 -24.74
CA LEU A 176 -19.39 6.49 -25.55
C LEU A 176 -20.12 7.36 -26.58
N GLY A 177 -19.63 8.59 -26.75
CA GLY A 177 -20.03 9.47 -27.84
C GLY A 177 -19.24 9.15 -29.11
N SER A 178 -19.34 10.01 -30.12
CA SER A 178 -18.54 9.88 -31.34
C SER A 178 -18.07 11.22 -31.88
N ILE A 179 -16.94 11.18 -32.59
CA ILE A 179 -16.37 12.32 -33.33
C ILE A 179 -15.89 11.84 -34.71
N VAL A 180 -15.95 12.71 -35.71
CA VAL A 180 -15.25 12.52 -36.99
C VAL A 180 -13.89 13.22 -36.88
N PHE A 181 -12.81 12.47 -37.09
CA PHE A 181 -11.44 12.98 -37.03
C PHE A 181 -10.64 12.45 -38.22
N TYR A 182 -10.18 13.34 -39.10
CA TYR A 182 -9.57 13.00 -40.40
C TYR A 182 -10.39 11.97 -41.21
N ASP A 183 -11.67 12.28 -41.40
CA ASP A 183 -12.64 11.46 -42.16
C ASP A 183 -12.90 10.06 -41.59
N MET A 184 -12.54 9.84 -40.32
CA MET A 184 -12.74 8.58 -39.62
C MET A 184 -13.62 8.81 -38.38
N LYS A 185 -14.65 7.99 -38.22
CA LYS A 185 -15.51 8.02 -37.02
C LYS A 185 -14.82 7.28 -35.87
N PHE A 186 -14.64 7.96 -34.74
CA PHE A 186 -14.11 7.39 -33.50
C PHE A 186 -15.10 7.53 -32.36
N ASN A 187 -15.03 6.62 -31.39
CA ASN A 187 -15.72 6.81 -30.12
C ASN A 187 -14.98 7.82 -29.25
N THR A 188 -15.71 8.51 -28.38
CA THR A 188 -15.15 9.41 -27.37
C THR A 188 -15.77 9.13 -26.00
N PRO A 189 -15.07 9.45 -24.90
CA PRO A 189 -15.71 9.56 -23.60
C PRO A 189 -16.89 10.55 -23.65
N SER A 190 -17.94 10.32 -22.87
CA SER A 190 -19.19 11.10 -22.96
C SER A 190 -19.75 11.51 -21.58
N PRO A 191 -20.22 12.76 -21.40
CA PRO A 191 -20.13 13.87 -22.35
C PRO A 191 -18.70 14.38 -22.48
N VAL A 192 -18.20 14.51 -23.72
CA VAL A 192 -16.77 14.75 -23.99
C VAL A 192 -16.24 16.05 -23.37
N LYS A 193 -17.03 17.13 -23.38
CA LYS A 193 -16.63 18.41 -22.74
C LYS A 193 -16.51 18.27 -21.21
N LYS A 194 -17.38 17.50 -20.57
CA LYS A 194 -17.31 17.21 -19.12
C LYS A 194 -16.09 16.35 -18.80
N TYR A 195 -15.77 15.39 -19.67
CA TYR A 195 -14.56 14.58 -19.56
C TYR A 195 -13.29 15.44 -19.64
N LEU A 196 -13.19 16.32 -20.64
CA LEU A 196 -12.04 17.21 -20.78
C LEU A 196 -11.91 18.20 -19.61
N LEU A 197 -13.04 18.75 -19.13
CA LEU A 197 -13.07 19.58 -17.93
C LEU A 197 -12.58 18.82 -16.68
N TYR A 198 -13.02 17.57 -16.51
CA TYR A 198 -12.58 16.72 -15.40
C TYR A 198 -11.08 16.49 -15.45
N ARG A 199 -10.55 16.15 -16.63
CA ARG A 199 -9.16 15.73 -16.82
C ARG A 199 -8.17 16.90 -16.83
N TYR A 200 -8.47 17.95 -17.58
CA TYR A 200 -7.57 19.07 -17.86
C TYR A 200 -7.95 20.37 -17.13
N GLY A 201 -9.08 20.40 -16.43
CA GLY A 201 -9.57 21.59 -15.73
C GLY A 201 -10.24 22.62 -16.65
N SER A 202 -10.65 23.75 -16.08
CA SER A 202 -11.41 24.80 -16.80
C SER A 202 -10.66 25.42 -17.98
N ASN A 203 -9.33 25.37 -17.97
CA ASN A 203 -8.48 25.95 -19.00
C ASN A 203 -8.17 24.98 -20.16
N TRP A 204 -8.85 23.83 -20.26
CA TRP A 204 -8.54 22.82 -21.29
C TRP A 204 -8.61 23.35 -22.73
N HIS A 205 -9.43 24.38 -22.95
CA HIS A 205 -9.56 25.09 -24.23
C HIS A 205 -8.31 25.87 -24.65
N LYS A 206 -7.42 26.21 -23.72
CA LYS A 206 -6.19 26.95 -23.98
C LYS A 206 -5.05 25.97 -24.29
N PRO A 207 -4.35 26.11 -25.44
CA PRO A 207 -3.17 25.31 -25.70
C PRO A 207 -2.09 25.53 -24.64
N ASN A 208 -1.46 24.45 -24.18
CA ASN A 208 -0.35 24.47 -23.24
C ASN A 208 0.72 23.49 -23.73
N ALA A 209 1.86 24.01 -24.20
CA ALA A 209 2.97 23.21 -24.70
C ALA A 209 3.79 22.55 -23.58
N ASP A 210 3.77 23.14 -22.39
CA ASP A 210 4.52 22.68 -21.22
C ASP A 210 3.68 21.74 -20.32
N TYR A 211 2.57 21.20 -20.85
CA TYR A 211 1.66 20.34 -20.10
C TYR A 211 2.38 19.06 -19.64
N ASN A 212 2.44 18.86 -18.33
CA ASN A 212 3.02 17.69 -17.70
C ASN A 212 1.90 16.78 -17.17
N SER A 213 1.69 15.64 -17.83
CA SER A 213 0.61 14.70 -17.46
C SER A 213 0.67 14.19 -16.02
N LEU A 214 1.83 14.22 -15.34
CA LEU A 214 1.92 13.83 -13.93
C LEU A 214 1.47 14.93 -12.97
N VAL A 215 1.64 16.19 -13.37
CA VAL A 215 1.43 17.38 -12.54
C VAL A 215 0.13 18.11 -12.88
N ASP A 216 -0.32 18.01 -14.11
CA ASP A 216 -1.45 18.80 -14.62
C ASP A 216 -2.70 17.95 -14.84
N ASP A 217 -2.56 16.63 -15.09
CA ASP A 217 -3.71 15.74 -15.25
C ASP A 217 -4.41 15.53 -13.91
N ARG A 218 -5.64 16.05 -13.83
CA ARG A 218 -6.49 15.97 -12.64
C ARG A 218 -7.08 14.58 -12.42
N ALA A 219 -7.07 13.72 -13.43
CA ALA A 219 -7.37 12.30 -13.26
C ALA A 219 -6.24 11.55 -12.54
N MET A 220 -5.05 12.16 -12.40
CA MET A 220 -3.91 11.52 -11.76
C MET A 220 -4.01 11.62 -10.23
N ASP A 221 -4.35 10.51 -9.60
CA ASP A 221 -4.35 10.37 -8.16
C ASP A 221 -2.95 10.11 -7.61
N ARG A 222 -2.45 11.12 -6.91
CA ARG A 222 -1.15 11.14 -6.25
C ARG A 222 -1.14 10.49 -4.88
N LYS A 223 -2.31 10.19 -4.30
CA LYS A 223 -2.48 9.46 -3.03
C LYS A 223 -2.54 7.94 -3.22
N GLY A 224 -2.56 7.47 -4.48
CA GLY A 224 -2.60 6.05 -4.86
C GLY A 224 -3.95 5.39 -4.58
N MET A 225 -4.06 4.06 -4.81
CA MET A 225 -5.30 3.24 -4.76
C MET A 225 -6.30 3.53 -3.61
N THR A 226 -5.83 4.17 -2.54
CA THR A 226 -6.62 4.77 -1.47
C THR A 226 -7.82 5.61 -1.95
N SER A 227 -7.70 6.42 -3.00
CA SER A 227 -8.82 7.27 -3.46
C SER A 227 -9.90 6.52 -4.26
N ILE A 228 -9.59 5.34 -4.84
CA ILE A 228 -10.58 4.51 -5.55
C ILE A 228 -11.63 3.93 -4.59
N ILE A 229 -11.32 3.90 -3.30
CA ILE A 229 -12.18 3.36 -2.26
C ILE A 229 -12.86 4.53 -1.53
N GLU A 230 -13.60 5.35 -2.26
CA GLU A 230 -14.59 6.24 -1.65
C GLU A 230 -15.75 5.34 -1.18
N GLY A 231 -15.75 5.10 0.13
CA GLY A 231 -16.37 3.98 0.84
C GLY A 231 -15.52 3.50 2.04
N GLN A 232 -14.32 4.06 2.22
CA GLN A 232 -13.34 3.63 3.23
C GLN A 232 -13.77 3.74 4.69
N LYS A 233 -14.59 4.71 5.11
CA LYS A 233 -14.90 4.84 6.54
C LYS A 233 -15.67 3.61 7.06
N GLY A 234 -16.79 3.27 6.41
CA GLY A 234 -17.57 2.08 6.76
C GLY A 234 -16.81 0.77 6.54
N LYS A 235 -15.98 0.69 5.49
CA LYS A 235 -15.17 -0.50 5.22
C LYS A 235 -14.03 -0.71 6.22
N MET A 236 -13.36 0.36 6.66
CA MET A 236 -12.27 0.25 7.64
C MET A 236 -12.82 -0.09 9.01
N GLU A 237 -13.97 0.46 9.38
CA GLU A 237 -14.69 0.11 10.60
C GLU A 237 -15.17 -1.35 10.58
N GLU A 238 -15.69 -1.84 9.45
CA GLU A 238 -16.02 -3.26 9.27
C GLU A 238 -14.78 -4.16 9.43
N ILE A 239 -13.63 -3.77 8.85
CA ILE A 239 -12.38 -4.52 9.01
C ILE A 239 -11.90 -4.50 10.47
N GLU A 240 -11.95 -3.35 11.15
CA GLU A 240 -11.63 -3.22 12.57
C GLU A 240 -12.49 -4.16 13.42
N ASN A 241 -13.81 -4.16 13.22
CA ASN A 241 -14.73 -5.04 13.94
C ASN A 241 -14.40 -6.53 13.73
N ARG A 242 -13.97 -6.92 12.52
CA ARG A 242 -13.51 -8.30 12.25
C ARG A 242 -12.21 -8.64 12.97
N ILE A 243 -11.31 -7.66 13.13
CA ILE A 243 -10.07 -7.84 13.89
C ILE A 243 -10.39 -8.00 15.38
N PHE A 244 -11.31 -7.19 15.93
CA PHE A 244 -11.72 -7.28 17.34
C PHE A 244 -12.29 -8.66 17.65
N LYS A 245 -13.23 -9.14 16.82
CA LYS A 245 -13.77 -10.49 16.93
C LYS A 245 -12.68 -11.56 16.86
N LYS A 246 -11.63 -11.34 16.06
CA LYS A 246 -10.50 -12.28 15.99
C LYS A 246 -9.74 -12.33 17.30
N PHE A 247 -9.56 -11.20 17.99
CA PHE A 247 -8.94 -11.17 19.32
C PHE A 247 -9.84 -11.78 20.40
N ASP A 248 -11.16 -11.61 20.31
CA ASP A 248 -12.12 -12.29 21.19
C ASP A 248 -11.96 -13.82 21.10
N GLU A 249 -11.83 -14.37 19.88
CA GLU A 249 -11.57 -15.81 19.66
C GLU A 249 -10.22 -16.29 20.21
N LEU A 250 -9.25 -15.38 20.36
CA LEU A 250 -7.88 -15.70 20.81
C LEU A 250 -7.70 -15.50 22.32
N LYS A 251 -8.76 -15.19 23.07
CA LYS A 251 -8.67 -14.87 24.50
C LYS A 251 -7.97 -15.93 25.35
N ASP A 252 -8.10 -17.22 24.99
CA ASP A 252 -7.51 -18.33 25.74
C ASP A 252 -6.12 -18.74 25.22
N GLN A 253 -5.64 -18.11 24.13
CA GLN A 253 -4.35 -18.44 23.55
C GLN A 253 -3.19 -17.76 24.28
N LYS A 254 -2.06 -18.46 24.34
CA LYS A 254 -0.80 -17.97 24.94
C LYS A 254 -0.23 -16.71 24.26
N ILE A 255 -0.76 -16.32 23.10
CA ILE A 255 -0.36 -15.10 22.39
C ILE A 255 -0.82 -13.86 23.17
N VAL A 256 -1.96 -13.93 23.87
CA VAL A 256 -2.49 -12.83 24.70
C VAL A 256 -2.29 -13.17 26.17
N THR A 257 -1.14 -12.77 26.70
CA THR A 257 -0.75 -13.12 28.07
C THR A 257 -1.37 -12.18 29.09
N GLU A 258 -1.79 -12.77 30.21
CA GLU A 258 -2.24 -11.99 31.36
C GLU A 258 -1.04 -11.40 32.08
N ILE A 259 -0.02 -12.20 32.34
CA ILE A 259 1.14 -11.82 33.14
C ILE A 259 2.30 -11.44 32.22
N ILE A 260 3.09 -10.47 32.67
CA ILE A 260 4.37 -10.10 32.10
C ILE A 260 5.44 -10.22 33.19
N GLU A 261 6.54 -10.91 32.88
CA GLU A 261 7.66 -11.07 33.80
C GLU A 261 8.47 -9.76 33.86
N ASP A 262 9.07 -9.44 35.01
CA ASP A 262 9.97 -8.27 35.14
C ASP A 262 11.22 -8.37 34.27
N SER A 263 11.53 -9.58 33.80
CA SER A 263 12.63 -9.83 32.88
C SER A 263 12.29 -9.49 31.42
N ASP A 264 11.02 -9.24 31.09
CA ASP A 264 10.54 -8.91 29.76
C ASP A 264 11.17 -7.61 29.25
N PHE A 265 11.69 -7.65 28.02
CA PHE A 265 12.44 -6.53 27.46
C PHE A 265 11.54 -5.35 27.10
N MET A 266 10.29 -5.56 26.66
CA MET A 266 9.37 -4.47 26.34
C MET A 266 8.96 -3.75 27.61
N LEU A 267 8.71 -4.50 28.68
CA LEU A 267 8.44 -3.92 30.00
C LEU A 267 9.62 -3.08 30.48
N LYS A 268 10.85 -3.58 30.36
CA LYS A 268 12.05 -2.81 30.72
C LYS A 268 12.19 -1.52 29.93
N GLU A 269 11.93 -1.54 28.63
CA GLU A 269 12.00 -0.36 27.78
C GLU A 269 10.93 0.67 28.15
N VAL A 270 9.69 0.23 28.37
CA VAL A 270 8.61 1.09 28.87
C VAL A 270 8.99 1.70 30.21
N LEU A 271 9.40 0.91 31.20
CA LEU A 271 9.75 1.42 32.52
C LEU A 271 10.97 2.34 32.50
N SER A 272 11.97 2.08 31.64
CA SER A 272 13.15 2.95 31.47
C SER A 272 12.82 4.28 30.79
N PHE A 273 11.74 4.32 30.02
CA PHE A 273 11.30 5.52 29.33
C PHE A 273 10.54 6.47 30.26
N LEU A 274 9.88 5.93 31.28
CA LEU A 274 9.06 6.71 32.21
C LEU A 274 9.94 7.29 33.32
N ASP A 275 9.78 8.59 33.57
CA ASP A 275 10.36 9.21 34.76
C ASP A 275 9.43 8.87 35.93
N ALA A 276 9.97 8.32 37.02
CA ALA A 276 9.14 7.92 38.15
C ALA A 276 8.54 9.15 38.84
N SER A 277 7.22 9.31 38.77
CA SER A 277 6.47 10.29 39.55
C SER A 277 5.09 9.74 39.89
N ALA A 278 4.69 9.89 41.15
CA ALA A 278 3.38 9.47 41.60
C ALA A 278 2.28 10.30 40.90
N ASN A 279 1.15 9.66 40.59
CA ASN A 279 -0.09 10.26 40.08
C ASN A 279 -0.07 10.87 38.67
N GLN A 280 1.01 10.73 37.90
CA GLN A 280 0.97 11.08 36.47
C GLN A 280 0.03 10.15 35.71
N LYS A 281 -0.75 10.70 34.76
CA LYS A 281 -1.75 9.96 34.00
C LYS A 281 -1.09 9.25 32.82
N ILE A 282 -1.24 7.93 32.77
CA ILE A 282 -0.74 7.09 31.68
C ILE A 282 -1.88 6.34 31.01
N VAL A 283 -1.87 6.28 29.68
CA VAL A 283 -2.79 5.44 28.91
C VAL A 283 -2.06 4.33 28.19
N ASP A 284 -2.58 3.11 28.30
CA ASP A 284 -2.12 1.92 27.59
C ASP A 284 -3.10 1.60 26.46
N ILE A 285 -2.68 1.84 25.22
CA ILE A 285 -3.52 1.67 24.02
C ILE A 285 -3.37 0.26 23.48
N GLY A 286 -4.47 -0.50 23.44
CA GLY A 286 -4.48 -1.93 23.14
C GLY A 286 -3.98 -2.76 24.32
N CYS A 287 -4.49 -2.49 25.52
CA CYS A 287 -3.96 -3.04 26.77
C CYS A 287 -4.19 -4.56 26.93
N GLY A 288 -5.00 -5.18 26.07
CA GLY A 288 -5.41 -6.58 26.18
C GLY A 288 -5.93 -6.88 27.57
N LYS A 289 -5.34 -7.89 28.22
CA LYS A 289 -5.69 -8.34 29.58
C LYS A 289 -5.03 -7.53 30.72
N GLY A 290 -4.45 -6.37 30.41
CA GLY A 290 -3.91 -5.41 31.39
C GLY A 290 -2.51 -5.74 31.94
N ARG A 291 -1.69 -6.50 31.19
CA ARG A 291 -0.36 -6.96 31.67
C ARG A 291 0.60 -5.80 32.00
N PHE A 292 0.64 -4.77 31.15
CA PHE A 292 1.43 -3.56 31.39
C PHE A 292 0.76 -2.64 32.41
N CYS A 293 -0.56 -2.47 32.31
CA CYS A 293 -1.35 -1.65 33.22
C CYS A 293 -1.05 -1.95 34.70
N ARG A 294 -1.00 -3.23 35.10
CA ARG A 294 -0.61 -3.62 36.47
C ARG A 294 0.76 -3.12 36.88
N LYS A 295 1.77 -3.39 36.05
CA LYS A 295 3.17 -3.01 36.34
C LYS A 295 3.34 -1.49 36.42
N LEU A 296 2.59 -0.73 35.63
CA LEU A 296 2.58 0.73 35.68
C LEU A 296 1.90 1.24 36.95
N ARG A 297 0.76 0.65 37.34
CA ARG A 297 0.09 1.00 38.59
C ARG A 297 1.00 0.69 39.80
N ASP A 298 1.68 -0.44 39.80
CA ASP A 298 2.63 -0.82 40.87
C ASP A 298 3.82 0.18 40.98
N LYS A 299 4.05 0.99 39.94
CA LYS A 299 5.04 2.09 39.93
C LYS A 299 4.44 3.45 40.35
N GLY A 300 3.17 3.50 40.74
CA GLY A 300 2.50 4.70 41.25
C GLY A 300 1.82 5.57 40.19
N PHE A 301 1.69 5.09 38.95
CA PHE A 301 0.98 5.84 37.90
C PHE A 301 -0.53 5.74 38.03
N ASN A 302 -1.24 6.79 37.59
CA ASN A 302 -2.69 6.75 37.39
C ASN A 302 -2.99 6.17 36.01
N VAL A 303 -3.27 4.87 35.97
CA VAL A 303 -3.35 4.08 34.73
C VAL A 303 -4.77 4.04 34.17
N THR A 304 -4.89 4.25 32.86
CA THR A 304 -6.09 3.89 32.07
C THR A 304 -5.71 2.93 30.95
N GLY A 305 -6.33 1.74 30.91
CA GLY A 305 -6.20 0.79 29.81
C GLY A 305 -7.31 0.96 28.76
N VAL A 306 -6.98 0.84 27.49
CA VAL A 306 -7.93 0.88 26.37
C VAL A 306 -7.79 -0.38 25.53
N GLU A 307 -8.88 -1.12 25.31
CA GLU A 307 -8.86 -2.33 24.47
C GLU A 307 -10.21 -2.47 23.75
N PRO A 308 -10.24 -2.63 22.40
CA PRO A 308 -11.50 -2.79 21.68
C PRO A 308 -12.17 -4.17 21.87
N SER A 309 -11.40 -5.24 22.09
CA SER A 309 -11.94 -6.58 22.32
C SER A 309 -12.72 -6.64 23.62
N LYS A 310 -13.98 -7.08 23.53
CA LYS A 310 -14.87 -7.22 24.69
C LYS A 310 -14.37 -8.29 25.64
N GLU A 311 -13.95 -9.43 25.11
CA GLU A 311 -13.48 -10.55 25.94
C GLU A 311 -12.20 -10.21 26.69
N LEU A 312 -11.26 -9.51 26.04
CA LEU A 312 -9.98 -9.16 26.67
C LEU A 312 -10.13 -8.05 27.72
N ILE A 313 -10.93 -7.02 27.45
CA ILE A 313 -11.16 -5.93 28.41
C ILE A 313 -11.92 -6.43 29.65
N GLU A 314 -12.88 -7.36 29.50
CA GLU A 314 -13.60 -7.96 30.63
C GLU A 314 -12.66 -8.74 31.56
N ILE A 315 -11.70 -9.49 30.99
CA ILE A 315 -10.65 -10.16 31.77
C ILE A 315 -9.76 -9.12 32.48
N ALA A 316 -9.39 -8.03 31.80
CA ALA A 316 -8.62 -6.96 32.41
C ALA A 316 -9.36 -6.33 33.60
N ILE A 317 -10.65 -6.01 33.44
CA ILE A 317 -11.48 -5.44 34.52
C ILE A 317 -11.59 -6.41 35.69
N LYS A 318 -11.88 -7.69 35.41
CA LYS A 318 -12.05 -8.72 36.45
C LYS A 318 -10.80 -8.88 37.32
N ASN A 319 -9.62 -8.85 36.69
CA ASN A 319 -8.36 -9.14 37.36
C ASN A 319 -7.71 -7.91 38.01
N ASN A 320 -8.20 -6.69 37.74
CA ASN A 320 -7.54 -5.44 38.11
C ASN A 320 -8.58 -4.36 38.50
N LYS A 321 -9.28 -4.59 39.62
CA LYS A 321 -10.43 -3.75 40.04
C LYS A 321 -10.08 -2.29 40.37
N ASP A 322 -8.81 -2.01 40.59
CA ASP A 322 -8.24 -0.72 40.98
C ASP A 322 -7.70 0.10 39.80
N ILE A 323 -7.78 -0.42 38.57
CA ILE A 323 -7.33 0.26 37.35
C ILE A 323 -8.54 0.56 36.46
N LYS A 324 -8.55 1.74 35.84
CA LYS A 324 -9.60 2.12 34.89
C LYS A 324 -9.37 1.45 33.53
N PHE A 325 -10.37 0.72 33.05
CA PHE A 325 -10.36 0.10 31.72
C PHE A 325 -11.53 0.61 30.89
N ILE A 326 -11.30 0.90 29.61
CA ILE A 326 -12.32 1.41 28.69
C ILE A 326 -12.30 0.61 27.40
N GLN A 327 -13.45 0.09 27.00
CA GLN A 327 -13.60 -0.53 25.70
C GLN A 327 -13.68 0.54 24.61
N ALA A 328 -12.64 0.67 23.78
CA ALA A 328 -12.63 1.60 22.66
C ALA A 328 -11.58 1.24 21.60
N SER A 329 -11.78 1.71 20.37
CA SER A 329 -10.79 1.62 19.30
C SER A 329 -9.74 2.73 19.42
N ALA A 330 -8.49 2.42 19.12
CA ALA A 330 -7.41 3.40 19.03
C ALA A 330 -7.67 4.47 17.95
N THR A 331 -8.55 4.22 16.99
CA THR A 331 -8.95 5.19 15.96
C THR A 331 -10.09 6.13 16.39
N ASN A 332 -10.65 5.93 17.59
CA ASN A 332 -11.69 6.76 18.16
C ASN A 332 -11.64 6.72 19.70
N LEU A 333 -10.73 7.49 20.29
CA LEU A 333 -10.46 7.43 21.73
C LEU A 333 -11.46 8.31 22.52
N PRO A 334 -12.18 7.78 23.52
CA PRO A 334 -13.24 8.48 24.24
C PRO A 334 -12.69 9.41 25.35
N PHE A 335 -11.63 10.15 25.04
CA PHE A 335 -11.00 11.09 25.96
C PHE A 335 -11.00 12.50 25.37
N ARG A 336 -10.94 13.49 26.25
CA ARG A 336 -10.72 14.87 25.87
C ARG A 336 -9.29 15.04 25.35
N ASN A 337 -9.07 16.12 24.60
CA ASN A 337 -7.73 16.49 24.17
C ASN A 337 -6.83 16.71 25.40
N ASN A 338 -5.52 16.46 25.27
CA ASN A 338 -4.53 16.79 26.31
C ASN A 338 -4.86 16.20 27.71
N THR A 339 -5.21 14.92 27.76
CA THR A 339 -5.61 14.23 29.00
C THR A 339 -4.43 13.54 29.69
N PHE A 340 -3.53 12.91 28.94
CA PHE A 340 -2.51 12.02 29.48
C PHE A 340 -1.10 12.63 29.43
N ASP A 341 -0.31 12.35 30.47
CA ASP A 341 1.11 12.73 30.55
C ASP A 341 1.96 11.74 29.75
N PHE A 342 1.60 10.45 29.81
CA PHE A 342 2.26 9.38 29.08
C PHE A 342 1.29 8.53 28.25
N LEU A 343 1.76 8.05 27.11
CA LEU A 343 1.05 7.09 26.27
C LEU A 343 1.96 5.93 25.90
N ILE A 344 1.48 4.71 26.13
CA ILE A 344 2.15 3.49 25.67
C ILE A 344 1.29 2.76 24.64
N CYS A 345 1.94 2.13 23.66
CA CYS A 345 1.28 1.37 22.61
C CYS A 345 2.25 0.26 22.15
N VAL A 346 2.03 -0.97 22.62
CA VAL A 346 2.98 -2.08 22.49
C VAL A 346 2.33 -3.22 21.71
N GLU A 347 2.85 -3.53 20.52
CA GLU A 347 2.36 -4.58 19.61
C GLU A 347 0.90 -4.38 19.16
N VAL A 348 0.53 -3.15 18.83
CA VAL A 348 -0.88 -2.77 18.54
C VAL A 348 -1.06 -2.13 17.17
N LEU A 349 -0.16 -1.25 16.72
CA LEU A 349 -0.33 -0.55 15.44
C LEU A 349 -0.31 -1.51 14.25
N GLU A 350 0.42 -2.61 14.37
CA GLU A 350 0.43 -3.74 13.43
C GLU A 350 -0.94 -4.32 13.12
N HIS A 351 -1.91 -4.17 14.03
CA HIS A 351 -3.27 -4.67 13.91
C HIS A 351 -4.29 -3.60 13.51
N ILE A 352 -3.90 -2.33 13.39
CA ILE A 352 -4.83 -1.24 13.09
C ILE A 352 -4.84 -0.93 11.59
N PRO A 353 -5.98 -1.05 10.88
CA PRO A 353 -6.10 -0.70 9.46
C PRO A 353 -5.77 0.76 9.15
N ASP A 354 -6.28 1.70 9.94
CA ASP A 354 -6.02 3.14 9.79
C ASP A 354 -5.01 3.66 10.83
N THR A 355 -3.74 3.37 10.59
CA THR A 355 -2.63 3.76 11.48
C THR A 355 -2.50 5.29 11.61
N GLU A 356 -2.80 6.05 10.55
CA GLU A 356 -2.68 7.51 10.59
C GLU A 356 -3.76 8.12 11.49
N ARG A 357 -4.98 7.61 11.43
CA ARG A 357 -6.05 8.01 12.36
C ARG A 357 -5.75 7.62 13.79
N ALA A 358 -5.23 6.41 14.04
CA ALA A 358 -4.84 6.00 15.38
C ALA A 358 -3.74 6.89 15.96
N VAL A 359 -2.67 7.17 15.19
CA VAL A 359 -1.61 8.10 15.62
C VAL A 359 -2.18 9.49 15.90
N LYS A 360 -3.09 9.99 15.05
CA LYS A 360 -3.74 11.28 15.27
C LYS A 360 -4.52 11.32 16.60
N GLU A 361 -5.30 10.28 16.90
CA GLU A 361 -6.05 10.18 18.16
C GLU A 361 -5.12 10.05 19.37
N MET A 362 -4.06 9.24 19.28
CA MET A 362 -3.02 9.11 20.31
C MET A 362 -2.40 10.48 20.65
N MET A 363 -2.03 11.25 19.62
CA MET A 363 -1.45 12.58 19.80
C MET A 363 -2.49 13.60 20.30
N ARG A 364 -3.77 13.45 19.92
CA ARG A 364 -4.84 14.32 20.42
C ARG A 364 -5.02 14.19 21.94
N VAL A 365 -5.01 12.96 22.47
CA VAL A 365 -5.25 12.70 23.90
C VAL A 365 -4.01 12.91 24.77
N LEU A 366 -2.81 12.91 24.18
CA LEU A 366 -1.57 13.24 24.87
C LEU A 366 -1.48 14.76 25.09
N LYS A 367 -1.08 15.18 26.30
CA LYS A 367 -0.83 16.60 26.62
C LYS A 367 0.28 17.18 25.75
N GLU A 368 0.28 18.49 25.57
CA GLU A 368 1.46 19.21 25.08
C GLU A 368 2.63 18.96 26.05
N GLY A 369 3.80 18.60 25.53
CA GLY A 369 4.93 18.14 26.36
C GLY A 369 4.78 16.71 26.90
N GLY A 370 3.64 16.06 26.66
CA GLY A 370 3.40 14.66 27.00
C GLY A 370 4.26 13.73 26.15
N ARG A 371 4.62 12.59 26.74
CA ARG A 371 5.61 11.67 26.20
C ARG A 371 4.96 10.35 25.75
N PHE A 372 5.41 9.78 24.64
CA PHE A 372 4.90 8.49 24.17
C PHE A 372 6.01 7.48 23.91
N ILE A 373 5.66 6.20 24.06
CA ILE A 373 6.46 5.07 23.62
C ILE A 373 5.60 4.09 22.81
N ILE A 374 6.04 3.78 21.60
CA ILE A 374 5.43 2.80 20.70
C ILE A 374 6.46 1.71 20.45
N ILE A 375 6.06 0.45 20.60
CA ILE A 375 6.92 -0.72 20.32
C ILE A 375 6.19 -1.62 19.33
N ASP A 376 6.78 -1.88 18.16
CA ASP A 376 6.10 -2.64 17.10
C ASP A 376 7.11 -3.31 16.14
N LYS A 377 6.61 -4.17 15.24
CA LYS A 377 7.37 -5.05 14.36
C LYS A 377 8.04 -4.31 13.20
N ASN A 378 9.29 -4.68 12.93
CA ASN A 378 10.10 -4.16 11.83
C ASN A 378 10.05 -5.04 10.58
N ILE A 379 9.77 -4.43 9.43
CA ILE A 379 9.69 -5.14 8.14
C ILE A 379 11.03 -5.71 7.67
N PHE A 380 12.14 -5.10 8.08
CA PHE A 380 13.49 -5.52 7.67
C PHE A 380 14.05 -6.64 8.54
N SER A 381 13.29 -7.13 9.52
CA SER A 381 13.78 -8.11 10.45
C SER A 381 14.09 -9.45 9.80
N LEU A 382 15.02 -10.18 10.41
CA LEU A 382 15.29 -11.58 10.07
C LEU A 382 14.61 -12.52 11.06
N HIS A 383 14.09 -13.63 10.54
CA HIS A 383 13.50 -14.65 11.39
C HIS A 383 14.59 -15.30 12.24
N PHE A 384 14.43 -15.22 13.57
CA PHE A 384 15.45 -15.60 14.54
C PHE A 384 15.99 -17.03 14.37
N LYS A 385 15.16 -17.98 13.92
CA LYS A 385 15.54 -19.39 13.73
C LYS A 385 16.14 -19.70 12.36
N TYR A 386 15.78 -18.93 11.33
CA TYR A 386 16.03 -19.34 9.93
C TYR A 386 16.85 -18.33 9.12
N PHE A 387 17.15 -17.14 9.66
CA PHE A 387 17.84 -16.03 8.98
C PHE A 387 17.27 -15.61 7.63
N ILE A 388 16.07 -16.08 7.31
CA ILE A 388 15.32 -15.58 6.18
C ILE A 388 14.63 -14.28 6.59
N PRO A 389 14.41 -13.36 5.65
CA PRO A 389 13.56 -12.19 5.88
C PRO A 389 12.26 -12.60 6.57
N THR A 390 11.96 -12.02 7.73
CA THR A 390 10.78 -12.36 8.53
C THR A 390 9.49 -12.25 7.71
N LEU A 391 9.45 -11.31 6.76
CA LEU A 391 8.31 -11.18 5.85
C LEU A 391 8.07 -12.42 4.97
N LEU A 392 9.13 -13.11 4.55
CA LEU A 392 9.03 -14.36 3.80
C LEU A 392 8.54 -15.50 4.70
N TRP A 393 9.05 -15.56 5.93
CA TRP A 393 8.58 -16.54 6.91
C TRP A 393 7.11 -16.34 7.27
N LYS A 394 6.70 -15.10 7.55
CA LYS A 394 5.30 -14.71 7.76
C LYS A 394 4.45 -15.10 6.56
N PHE A 395 4.90 -14.80 5.34
CA PHE A 395 4.18 -15.19 4.12
C PHE A 395 3.97 -16.71 4.04
N PHE A 396 4.99 -17.51 4.37
CA PHE A 396 4.86 -18.97 4.44
C PHE A 396 3.81 -19.41 5.48
N LEU A 397 3.76 -18.77 6.64
CA LEU A 397 2.75 -19.06 7.67
C LEU A 397 1.34 -18.62 7.23
N GLU A 398 1.20 -17.50 6.53
CA GLU A 398 -0.08 -17.04 5.98
C GLU A 398 -0.64 -18.06 4.96
N ILE A 399 0.18 -18.56 4.02
CA ILE A 399 -0.30 -19.50 2.99
C ILE A 399 -0.60 -20.89 3.55
N THR A 400 -0.01 -21.25 4.69
CA THR A 400 -0.26 -22.52 5.37
C THR A 400 -1.36 -22.40 6.45
N ASN A 401 -2.02 -21.23 6.56
CA ASN A 401 -3.01 -20.92 7.60
C ASN A 401 -2.47 -21.13 9.03
N ARG A 402 -1.17 -20.92 9.23
CA ARG A 402 -0.46 -21.01 10.52
C ARG A 402 -0.14 -19.65 11.12
N TRP A 403 -0.60 -18.56 10.50
CA TRP A 403 -0.48 -17.20 11.01
C TRP A 403 -1.79 -16.73 11.64
N MET A 404 -1.73 -15.67 12.45
CA MET A 404 -2.89 -15.10 13.15
C MET A 404 -4.06 -14.77 12.22
N TYR A 405 -3.76 -14.19 11.05
CA TYR A 405 -4.75 -13.88 10.02
C TYR A 405 -4.64 -14.89 8.87
N PRO A 406 -5.71 -15.65 8.57
CA PRO A 406 -5.72 -16.58 7.44
C PRO A 406 -5.65 -15.83 6.10
N LYS A 407 -5.31 -16.56 5.03
CA LYS A 407 -5.09 -15.98 3.69
C LYS A 407 -6.25 -15.12 3.17
N ASP A 408 -7.49 -15.50 3.50
CA ASP A 408 -8.71 -14.85 3.03
C ASP A 408 -9.24 -13.77 4.01
N PHE A 409 -8.52 -13.50 5.10
CA PHE A 409 -8.86 -12.41 6.00
C PHE A 409 -8.69 -11.05 5.29
N PRO A 410 -9.61 -10.09 5.48
CA PRO A 410 -9.59 -8.81 4.75
C PRO A 410 -8.46 -7.87 5.18
N PHE A 411 -7.70 -8.25 6.21
CA PHE A 411 -6.58 -7.51 6.77
C PHE A 411 -5.34 -8.38 6.87
N ARG A 412 -4.18 -7.76 6.76
CA ARG A 412 -2.90 -8.40 7.05
C ARG A 412 -2.16 -7.53 8.04
N GLU A 413 -1.68 -8.17 9.09
CA GLU A 413 -0.79 -7.59 10.07
C GLU A 413 0.36 -6.83 9.38
N LYS A 414 0.58 -5.60 9.83
CA LYS A 414 1.57 -4.68 9.28
C LYS A 414 2.90 -4.84 9.99
N TYR A 415 3.96 -4.76 9.21
CA TYR A 415 5.31 -4.62 9.72
C TYR A 415 5.81 -3.26 9.22
N PHE A 416 6.38 -2.46 10.10
CA PHE A 416 6.68 -1.07 9.81
C PHE A 416 8.05 -0.92 9.19
N ILE A 417 8.13 -0.06 8.17
CA ILE A 417 9.39 0.55 7.75
C ILE A 417 9.69 1.63 8.81
N PRO A 418 10.79 1.54 9.57
CA PRO A 418 10.99 2.41 10.72
C PRO A 418 10.99 3.90 10.39
N LEU A 419 11.63 4.28 9.28
CA LEU A 419 11.65 5.64 8.78
C LEU A 419 10.25 6.16 8.40
N ARG A 420 9.35 5.30 7.94
CA ARG A 420 8.01 5.70 7.50
C ARG A 420 7.11 6.00 8.70
N LEU A 421 7.12 5.14 9.72
CA LEU A 421 6.38 5.40 10.96
C LEU A 421 6.96 6.61 11.68
N ASN A 422 8.29 6.74 11.73
CA ASN A 422 8.94 7.91 12.30
C ASN A 422 8.52 9.23 11.60
N ARG A 423 8.45 9.24 10.25
CA ARG A 423 7.94 10.40 9.49
C ARG A 423 6.48 10.72 9.78
N LEU A 424 5.64 9.71 10.01
CA LEU A 424 4.25 9.92 10.39
C LEU A 424 4.15 10.56 11.78
N LEU A 425 4.90 10.05 12.75
CA LEU A 425 4.95 10.57 14.12
C LEU A 425 5.43 12.03 14.13
N LYS A 426 6.50 12.35 13.40
CA LYS A 426 7.04 13.72 13.28
C LYS A 426 6.07 14.77 12.72
N LYS A 427 4.93 14.38 12.16
CA LYS A 427 3.87 15.34 11.81
C LYS A 427 3.19 15.95 13.04
N TYR A 428 3.30 15.29 14.20
CA TYR A 428 2.52 15.59 15.40
C TYR A 428 3.38 15.78 16.67
N CYS A 429 4.71 15.64 16.57
CA CYS A 429 5.60 15.70 17.73
C CYS A 429 6.94 16.36 17.39
N LEU A 430 7.51 17.09 18.35
CA LEU A 430 8.77 17.82 18.20
C LEU A 430 9.98 16.89 18.11
N CYS A 431 10.00 15.82 18.90
CA CYS A 431 11.08 14.84 18.91
C CYS A 431 10.50 13.45 18.73
N ALA A 432 10.93 12.73 17.68
CA ALA A 432 10.68 11.31 17.51
C ALA A 432 12.00 10.58 17.31
N LYS A 433 12.37 9.75 18.28
CA LYS A 433 13.55 8.91 18.27
C LYS A 433 13.17 7.49 17.88
N THR A 434 14.10 6.78 17.24
CA THR A 434 13.92 5.39 16.84
C THR A 434 15.07 4.57 17.41
N LYS A 435 14.75 3.53 18.15
CA LYS A 435 15.71 2.59 18.74
C LYS A 435 15.37 1.18 18.27
N PHE A 436 16.36 0.47 17.76
CA PHE A 436 16.23 -0.93 17.38
C PHE A 436 16.55 -1.80 18.59
N ILE A 437 15.70 -2.79 18.87
CA ILE A 437 15.85 -3.60 20.08
C ILE A 437 15.98 -5.07 19.74
N ARG A 438 17.11 -5.61 20.20
CA ARG A 438 17.43 -7.02 20.12
C ARG A 438 16.53 -7.82 21.06
N HIS A 439 15.66 -8.64 20.49
CA HIS A 439 15.00 -9.69 21.25
C HIS A 439 16.01 -10.80 21.55
N GLN A 440 16.45 -10.92 22.80
CA GLN A 440 17.19 -12.12 23.22
C GLN A 440 16.17 -13.24 23.45
N PHE A 441 15.98 -14.11 22.46
CA PHE A 441 15.25 -15.36 22.68
C PHE A 441 16.00 -16.16 23.75
N LYS A 442 15.51 -16.13 25.01
CA LYS A 442 15.93 -17.12 26.00
C LYS A 442 15.46 -18.47 25.49
N ASN A 443 16.41 -19.33 25.11
CA ASN A 443 16.19 -20.71 24.68
C ASN A 443 15.39 -21.50 25.73
N LYS A 444 14.05 -21.45 25.70
CA LYS A 444 13.17 -22.35 26.47
C LYS A 444 13.07 -23.75 25.84
N ASN A 445 13.56 -23.96 24.61
CA ASN A 445 13.62 -25.27 23.96
C ASN A 445 15.03 -25.88 24.00
N ARG A 446 15.51 -26.25 25.20
CA ARG A 446 16.77 -27.01 25.36
C ARG A 446 16.67 -28.49 24.96
N HIS A 447 15.47 -29.02 24.70
CA HIS A 447 15.27 -30.47 24.62
C HIS A 447 15.32 -31.10 23.21
N LEU A 448 15.35 -30.35 22.11
CA LEU A 448 15.18 -30.95 20.77
C LEU A 448 16.36 -30.88 19.80
N LEU A 449 17.49 -30.26 20.15
CA LEU A 449 18.65 -30.18 19.25
C LEU A 449 19.96 -30.31 20.02
N LYS A 450 20.35 -31.55 20.34
CA LYS A 450 21.74 -31.88 20.65
C LYS A 450 22.48 -32.23 19.35
N LYS A 451 23.68 -31.66 19.24
CA LYS A 451 24.83 -31.92 18.34
C LYS A 451 25.03 -30.93 17.17
N GLY A 452 26.08 -30.10 17.31
CA GLY A 452 26.87 -29.54 16.22
C GLY A 452 26.54 -28.12 15.74
N GLY A 453 25.30 -27.81 15.37
CA GLY A 453 24.99 -26.63 14.56
C GLY A 453 24.78 -25.28 15.28
N LEU A 454 24.64 -25.27 16.62
CA LEU A 454 24.12 -24.10 17.35
C LEU A 454 25.14 -22.97 17.60
N SER A 455 26.45 -23.27 17.50
CA SER A 455 27.53 -22.30 17.80
C SER A 455 27.64 -21.21 16.72
N ILE A 456 27.61 -21.62 15.45
CA ILE A 456 27.76 -20.70 14.31
C ILE A 456 26.52 -19.82 14.16
N HIS A 457 25.31 -20.36 14.35
CA HIS A 457 24.05 -19.61 14.28
C HIS A 457 24.03 -18.41 15.25
N ASN A 458 24.33 -18.66 16.52
CA ASN A 458 24.32 -17.59 17.53
C ASN A 458 25.44 -16.57 17.29
N MET A 459 26.61 -17.01 16.82
CA MET A 459 27.73 -16.13 16.49
C MET A 459 27.43 -15.23 15.29
N VAL A 460 26.91 -15.81 14.19
CA VAL A 460 26.54 -15.09 12.96
C VAL A 460 25.34 -14.17 13.20
N SER A 461 24.32 -14.60 13.95
CA SER A 461 23.22 -13.73 14.39
C SER A 461 23.76 -12.54 15.18
N SER A 462 24.58 -12.80 16.20
CA SER A 462 25.10 -11.74 17.05
C SER A 462 25.96 -10.74 16.26
N LEU A 463 26.74 -11.23 15.28
CA LEU A 463 27.54 -10.39 14.40
C LEU A 463 26.67 -9.57 13.44
N LEU A 464 25.72 -10.20 12.75
CA LEU A 464 24.82 -9.52 11.80
C LEU A 464 23.99 -8.43 12.47
N HIS A 465 23.41 -8.70 13.65
CA HIS A 465 22.63 -7.70 14.38
C HIS A 465 23.51 -6.60 15.00
N ARG A 466 24.78 -6.89 15.33
CA ARG A 466 25.73 -5.86 15.79
C ARG A 466 26.13 -4.92 14.65
N VAL A 467 26.34 -5.44 13.44
CA VAL A 467 26.75 -4.65 12.28
C VAL A 467 25.55 -3.97 11.59
N LEU A 468 24.37 -4.61 11.62
CA LEU A 468 23.15 -4.17 10.95
C LEU A 468 21.96 -4.13 11.94
N PRO A 469 21.95 -3.20 12.91
CA PRO A 469 20.90 -3.13 13.95
C PRO A 469 19.49 -2.90 13.36
N PHE A 470 19.39 -2.37 12.14
CA PHE A 470 18.10 -2.22 11.45
C PHE A 470 17.43 -3.56 11.09
N LEU A 471 18.09 -4.71 11.30
CA LEU A 471 17.52 -6.05 11.13
C LEU A 471 16.86 -6.60 12.40
N ASP A 472 16.85 -5.85 13.50
CA ASP A 472 16.15 -6.26 14.73
C ASP A 472 14.63 -6.35 14.54
N PHE A 473 13.99 -7.30 15.24
CA PHE A 473 12.57 -7.61 15.08
C PHE A 473 11.66 -6.50 15.61
N PHE A 474 11.97 -5.96 16.79
CA PHE A 474 11.21 -4.88 17.40
C PHE A 474 11.93 -3.56 17.24
N VAL A 475 11.14 -2.52 17.04
CA VAL A 475 11.58 -1.14 17.01
C VAL A 475 10.77 -0.36 18.01
N VAL A 476 11.45 0.54 18.69
CA VAL A 476 10.86 1.46 19.67
C VAL A 476 10.91 2.86 19.10
N TRP A 477 9.75 3.50 19.07
CA TRP A 477 9.62 4.92 18.79
C TRP A 477 9.23 5.64 20.06
N THR A 478 10.03 6.63 20.44
CA THR A 478 9.73 7.49 21.58
C THR A 478 9.68 8.94 21.14
N GLY A 479 8.88 9.74 21.85
CA GLY A 479 8.81 11.15 21.54
C GLY A 479 8.06 11.99 22.55
N THR A 480 8.06 13.28 22.28
CA THR A 480 7.33 14.31 23.01
C THR A 480 6.47 15.07 22.02
N LYS A 481 5.16 15.13 22.27
CA LYS A 481 4.24 15.99 21.52
C LYS A 481 4.66 17.44 21.74
#